data_AF-A0A420CUF6-F1
#
_entry.id   AF-A0A420CUF6-F1
#
_cell.length_a   1.000
_cell.length_b   1.000
_cell.length_c   1.000
_cell.angle_alpha   90.00
_cell.angle_beta   90.00
_cell.angle_gamma   90.00
#
_symmetry.space_group_name_H-M   'P 1'
#
loop_
_entity.id
_entity.type
_entity.pdbx_description
1 polymer ?
#
loop_
_entity_poly.entity_id
_entity_poly.type
_entity_poly.pdbx_seq_one_letter_code
_entity_poly.pdbx_strand_id
1 'polypeptide(L)' 'MIYYFFLLFIIAVLGGISYLIMRFFGKWTRNTQYEAFFNTLIFIASFFLVSFISLLIFFSNVDFSR' A
#
# COMPACT_ATOMS: atom_id res chain seq x y z
N MET A 1 -3.45 19.04 15.24
CA MET A 1 -4.62 18.62 14.43
C MET A 1 -4.24 18.34 12.98
N ILE A 2 -3.55 19.25 12.29
CA ILE A 2 -3.17 19.10 10.85
C ILE A 2 -2.32 17.85 10.56
N TYR A 3 -1.42 17.48 11.48
CA TYR A 3 -0.56 16.30 11.34
C TYR A 3 -1.36 14.98 11.26
N TYR A 4 -2.46 14.88 12.01
CA TYR A 4 -3.32 13.69 11.98
C TYR A 4 -4.07 13.57 10.65
N PHE A 5 -4.54 14.69 10.10
CA PHE A 5 -5.17 14.72 8.77
C PHE A 5 -4.19 14.33 7.67
N PHE A 6 -2.96 14.82 7.76
CA PHE A 6 -1.90 14.45 6.81
C PHE A 6 -1.57 12.96 6.86
N LEU A 7 -1.47 12.40 8.07
CA LEU A 7 -1.22 10.96 8.26
C LEU A 7 -2.38 10.10 7.74
N LEU A 8 -3.63 10.51 8.00
CA LEU A 8 -4.81 9.85 7.43
C LEU A 8 -4.81 9.90 5.90
N PHE A 9 -4.44 11.03 5.30
CA PHE A 9 -4.33 11.17 3.85
C PHE A 9 -3.29 10.20 3.27
N ILE A 10 -2.11 10.11 3.88
CA ILE A 10 -1.06 9.16 3.45
C ILE A 10 -1.58 7.72 3.52
N ILE A 11 -2.21 7.33 4.64
CA ILE A 11 -2.76 5.97 4.80
C ILE A 11 -3.84 5.71 3.74
N ALA A 12 -4.72 6.68 3.48
CA ALA A 12 -5.78 6.54 2.48
C ALA A 12 -5.21 6.36 1.06
N VAL A 13 -4.16 7.11 0.70
CA VAL A 13 -3.50 6.99 -0.60
C VAL A 13 -2.78 5.64 -0.73
N LEU A 14 -1.94 5.29 0.23
CA LEU A 14 -1.19 4.03 0.21
C LEU A 14 -2.13 2.82 0.24
N GLY A 15 -3.11 2.83 1.15
CA GLY A 15 -4.14 1.80 1.23
C GLY A 15 -4.99 1.71 -0.02
N GLY A 16 -5.33 2.84 -0.66
CA GLY A 16 -6.04 2.87 -1.93
C GLY A 16 -5.26 2.21 -3.06
N ILE A 17 -3.95 2.49 -3.18
CA ILE A 17 -3.08 1.86 -4.17
C ILE A 17 -2.99 0.35 -3.90
N SER A 18 -2.78 -0.07 -2.66
CA SER A 18 -2.72 -1.49 -2.28
C SER A 18 -4.02 -2.21 -2.55
N TYR A 19 -5.16 -1.55 -2.34
CA TYR A 19 -6.48 -2.08 -2.67
C TYR A 19 -6.66 -2.27 -4.18
N LEU A 20 -6.19 -1.34 -5.01
CA LEU A 20 -6.23 -1.49 -6.46
C LEU A 20 -5.39 -2.68 -6.93
N ILE A 21 -4.20 -2.86 -6.35
CA ILE A 21 -3.34 -4.02 -6.61
C ILE A 21 -4.07 -5.31 -6.20
N MET A 22 -4.59 -5.37 -4.97
CA MET A 22 -5.40 -6.50 -4.50
C MET A 22 -6.56 -6.79 -5.46
N ARG A 23 -7.30 -5.78 -5.92
CA ARG A 23 -8.44 -5.94 -6.83
C ARG A 23 -8.01 -6.51 -8.19
N PHE A 24 -6.84 -6.14 -8.68
CA PHE A 24 -6.29 -6.68 -9.92
C PHE A 24 -5.98 -8.18 -9.79
N PHE A 25 -5.31 -8.58 -8.72
CA PHE A 25 -5.03 -9.99 -8.42
C PHE A 25 -6.25 -10.76 -7.90
N GLY A 26 -7.27 -10.08 -7.38
CA GLY A 26 -8.51 -10.67 -6.92
C GLY A 26 -9.27 -11.42 -8.01
N LYS A 27 -9.09 -11.02 -9.27
CA LYS A 27 -9.61 -11.78 -10.42
C LYS A 27 -9.00 -13.19 -10.51
N TRP A 28 -7.78 -13.37 -10.04
CA TRP A 28 -7.03 -14.63 -10.10
C TRP A 28 -7.37 -15.57 -8.92
N THR A 29 -7.81 -15.01 -7.80
CA THR A 29 -8.12 -15.75 -6.56
C THR A 29 -9.61 -16.08 -6.41
N ARG A 30 -10.48 -15.53 -7.28
CA ARG A 30 -11.96 -15.60 -7.24
C ARG A 30 -12.58 -17.01 -7.28
N ASN A 31 -11.81 -18.04 -7.58
CA ASN A 31 -12.31 -19.42 -7.68
C ASN A 31 -11.69 -20.36 -6.62
N THR A 32 -11.05 -19.79 -5.61
CA THR A 32 -10.41 -20.55 -4.53
C THR A 32 -11.25 -20.44 -3.25
N GLN A 33 -11.33 -21.52 -2.48
CA GLN A 33 -12.00 -21.52 -1.17
C GLN A 33 -11.35 -20.54 -0.17
N TYR A 34 -10.14 -20.07 -0.47
CA TYR A 34 -9.34 -19.15 0.34
C TYR A 34 -9.25 -17.74 -0.28
N GLU A 35 -10.20 -17.35 -1.13
CA GLU A 35 -10.21 -16.04 -1.80
C GLU A 35 -9.97 -14.88 -0.82
N ALA A 36 -10.70 -14.86 0.29
CA ALA A 36 -10.57 -13.80 1.29
C ALA A 36 -9.18 -13.77 1.93
N PHE A 37 -8.60 -14.93 2.21
CA PHE A 37 -7.25 -15.03 2.79
C PHE A 37 -6.19 -14.55 1.80
N PHE A 38 -6.25 -15.01 0.54
CA PHE A 38 -5.31 -14.58 -0.49
C PHE A 38 -5.45 -13.08 -0.79
N ASN A 39 -6.66 -12.55 -0.89
CA ASN A 39 -6.88 -11.13 -1.11
C ASN A 39 -6.30 -10.29 0.05
N THR A 40 -6.50 -10.72 1.29
CA THR A 40 -5.92 -10.06 2.46
C THR A 40 -4.39 -10.12 2.44
N LEU A 41 -3.82 -11.28 2.10
CA LEU A 41 -2.37 -11.46 2.00
C LEU A 41 -1.77 -10.54 0.92
N ILE A 42 -2.40 -10.47 -0.25
CA ILE A 42 -1.98 -9.62 -1.37
C ILE A 42 -2.10 -8.15 -0.98
N PHE A 43 -3.18 -7.75 -0.31
CA PHE A 43 -3.33 -6.39 0.19
C PHE A 43 -2.19 -6.01 1.13
N ILE A 44 -1.92 -6.84 2.15
CA ILE A 44 -0.87 -6.60 3.14
C ILE A 44 0.51 -6.53 2.46
N ALA A 45 0.83 -7.50 1.61
CA ALA A 45 2.10 -7.54 0.89
C ALA A 45 2.27 -6.31 -0.01
N SER A 46 1.22 -5.91 -0.72
CA SER A 46 1.23 -4.72 -1.59
C SER A 46 1.36 -3.44 -0.76
N PHE A 47 0.74 -3.36 0.41
CA PHE A 47 0.84 -2.22 1.31
C PHE A 47 2.25 -2.03 1.84
N PHE A 48 2.89 -3.10 2.30
CA PHE A 48 4.30 -3.05 2.71
C PHE A 48 5.22 -2.66 1.56
N LEU A 49 5.01 -3.23 0.37
CA LEU A 49 5.83 -2.96 -0.81
C LEU A 49 5.73 -1.50 -1.26
N VAL A 50 4.50 -0.96 -1.38
CA VAL A 50 4.29 0.45 -1.78
C VAL A 50 4.82 1.41 -0.71
N SER A 51 4.64 1.09 0.57
CA SER A 51 5.19 1.89 1.67
C SER A 51 6.71 1.91 1.65
N PHE A 52 7.35 0.76 1.42
CA PHE A 52 8.80 0.64 1.32
C PHE A 52 9.35 1.43 0.13
N ILE A 53 8.75 1.31 -1.06
CA ILE A 53 9.14 2.09 -2.23
C ILE A 53 8.99 3.59 -1.97
N SER A 54 7.89 4.00 -1.32
CA SER A 54 7.65 5.41 -0.98
C SER A 54 8.74 5.95 -0.05
N LEU A 55 9.18 5.16 0.94
CA LEU A 55 10.31 5.51 1.81
C LEU A 55 11.63 5.60 1.05
N LEU A 56 11.91 4.67 0.14
CA LEU A 56 13.12 4.74 -0.69
C LEU A 56 13.14 6.01 -1.55
N ILE A 57 12.03 6.33 -2.22
CA ILE A 57 11.90 7.56 -3.00
C ILE A 57 12.12 8.78 -2.11
N PHE A 58 11.52 8.80 -0.91
CA PHE A 58 11.70 9.88 0.04
C PHE A 58 13.19 10.03 0.40
N PHE A 59 13.87 8.98 0.85
CA PHE A 59 15.29 9.05 1.20
C PHE A 59 16.20 9.41 0.02
N SER A 60 15.89 8.97 -1.20
CA SER A 60 16.66 9.33 -2.40
C SER A 60 16.49 10.80 -2.82
N ASN A 61 15.37 11.43 -2.45
CA ASN A 61 15.09 12.83 -2.78
C ASN A 61 15.34 13.79 -1.62
N VAL A 62 15.56 13.26 -0.41
CA VAL A 62 16.03 14.05 0.72
C VAL A 62 17.51 14.32 0.53
N ASP A 63 17.81 15.57 0.18
CA ASP A 63 19.18 16.05 0.19
C ASP A 63 19.60 16.37 1.63
N PHE A 64 20.40 15.48 2.23
CA PHE A 64 20.96 15.64 3.57
C PHE A 64 22.14 16.64 3.61
N SER A 65 22.51 17.25 2.48
CA SER A 65 23.57 18.25 2.40
C SER A 65 23.17 19.63 2.97
N ARG A 66 21.91 19.83 3.37
CA ARG A 66 21.41 21.01 4.10
C ARG A 66 21.12 20.67 5.55
#